data_AF-A0A932RVS7-F1
#
_entry.id   AF-A0A932RVS7-F1
#
_cell.length_a   1.000
_cell.length_b   1.000
_cell.length_c   1.000
_cell.angle_alpha   90.00
_cell.angle_beta   90.00
_cell.angle_gamma   90.00
#
_symmetry.space_group_name_H-M   'P 1'
#
loop_
_entity.id
_entity.type
_entity.pdbx_description
1 polymer ?
#
loop_
_entity_poly.entity_id
_entity_poly.type
_entity_poly.pdbx_seq_one_letter_code
_entity_poly.pdbx_strand_id
1 'polypeptide(L)'
;MLSADPARQAFLLLRTVFTVAPLLFGFDKFANVLVHWPTYLAPRLNDMVPGSGQQAMYAVGVIEVVAGLAVAARPRFGAPLVAAWLAGIIVNLLLVPGFYDIALRDFGLLVAAVALWRLAVAQPDGRTRTPR
;
A
#
# COMPACT_ATOMS: atom_id res chain seq x y z
N MET A 1 14.56 16.19 -26.75
CA MET A 1 13.86 15.29 -25.80
C MET A 1 14.54 15.47 -24.45
N LEU A 2 13.86 16.06 -23.47
CA LEU A 2 14.40 16.21 -22.12
C LEU A 2 14.61 14.80 -21.54
N SER A 3 15.86 14.40 -21.30
CA SER A 3 16.16 13.21 -20.51
C SER A 3 15.42 13.33 -19.18
N ALA A 4 14.39 12.51 -18.97
CA ALA A 4 13.65 12.53 -17.72
C ALA A 4 14.62 12.12 -16.61
N ASP A 5 14.79 12.99 -15.61
CA ASP A 5 15.54 12.72 -14.39
C ASP A 5 15.17 11.32 -13.85
N PRO A 6 16.14 10.39 -13.69
CA PRO A 6 15.89 9.06 -13.15
C PRO A 6 15.10 9.07 -11.84
N ALA A 7 15.28 10.08 -10.98
CA ALA A 7 14.52 10.22 -9.74
C ALA A 7 13.02 10.49 -10.01
N ARG A 8 12.71 11.26 -11.05
CA ARG A 8 11.34 11.50 -11.50
C ARG A 8 10.71 10.25 -12.10
N GLN A 9 11.47 9.46 -12.87
CA GLN A 9 10.99 8.19 -13.40
C GLN A 9 10.68 7.19 -12.27
N ALA A 10 11.62 7.01 -11.32
CA ALA A 10 11.42 6.16 -10.16
C ALA A 10 10.19 6.58 -9.34
N PHE A 11 10.01 7.88 -9.12
CA PHE A 11 8.83 8.41 -8.46
C PHE A 11 7.53 8.05 -9.20
N LEU A 12 7.47 8.22 -10.53
CA LEU A 12 6.27 7.92 -11.30
C LEU A 12 5.96 6.42 -11.30
N LEU A 13 6.96 5.57 -11.41
CA LEU A 13 6.81 4.12 -11.32
C LEU A 13 6.24 3.71 -9.96
N LEU A 14 6.87 4.16 -8.88
CA LEU A 14 6.44 3.86 -7.52
C LEU A 14 5.04 4.42 -7.23
N ARG A 15 4.77 5.68 -7.59
CA ARG A 15 3.44 6.29 -7.42
C ARG A 15 2.37 5.51 -8.17
N THR A 16 2.67 5.05 -9.38
CA THR A 16 1.71 4.28 -10.20
C THR A 16 1.41 2.93 -9.54
N VAL A 17 2.44 2.15 -9.21
CA VAL A 17 2.25 0.84 -8.55
C VAL A 17 1.53 0.98 -7.21
N PHE A 18 1.95 1.92 -6.34
CA PHE A 18 1.30 2.13 -5.05
C PHE A 18 -0.06 2.84 -5.13
N THR A 19 -0.47 3.30 -6.31
CA THR A 19 -1.85 3.71 -6.56
C THR A 19 -2.68 2.52 -7.02
N VAL A 20 -2.21 1.82 -8.06
CA VAL A 20 -2.98 0.79 -8.75
C VAL A 20 -3.09 -0.48 -7.92
N ALA A 21 -1.99 -0.97 -7.34
CA ALA A 21 -1.99 -2.26 -6.65
C ALA A 21 -2.93 -2.28 -5.43
N PRO A 22 -2.95 -1.28 -4.52
CA PRO A 22 -3.91 -1.27 -3.40
C PRO A 22 -5.38 -1.17 -3.85
N LEU A 23 -5.65 -0.48 -4.97
CA LEU A 23 -7.01 -0.43 -5.51
C LEU A 23 -7.44 -1.82 -5.99
N LEU A 24 -6.59 -2.50 -6.76
CA LEU A 24 -6.89 -3.84 -7.27
C LEU A 24 -7.04 -4.86 -6.14
N PHE A 25 -6.10 -4.92 -5.19
CA PHE A 25 -6.18 -5.82 -4.06
C PHE A 25 -7.35 -5.50 -3.11
N GLY A 26 -7.67 -4.21 -2.96
CA GLY A 26 -8.77 -3.77 -2.13
C GLY A 26 -10.11 -4.17 -2.73
N PHE A 27 -10.32 -3.96 -4.04
CA PHE A 27 -11.53 -4.42 -4.73
C PHE A 27 -11.61 -5.95 -4.79
N ASP A 28 -10.50 -6.64 -4.99
CA ASP A 28 -10.50 -8.11 -5.04
C ASP A 28 -10.94 -8.75 -3.71
N LYS A 29 -10.78 -8.08 -2.57
CA LYS A 29 -11.29 -8.57 -1.27
C LYS A 29 -12.82 -8.66 -1.19
N PHE A 30 -13.53 -7.97 -2.08
CA PHE A 30 -14.99 -8.08 -2.23
C PHE A 30 -15.39 -9.19 -3.19
N ALA A 31 -14.56 -9.48 -4.19
CA ALA A 31 -14.88 -10.40 -5.27
C ALA A 31 -14.24 -11.80 -5.08
N ASN A 32 -13.17 -11.91 -4.29
CA ASN A 32 -12.33 -13.09 -4.11
C ASN A 32 -11.91 -13.74 -5.45
N VAL A 33 -11.54 -12.95 -6.47
CA VAL A 33 -11.18 -13.48 -7.81
C VAL A 33 -9.76 -14.02 -7.82
N LEU A 34 -8.80 -13.30 -7.21
CA LEU A 34 -7.41 -13.76 -7.16
C LEU A 34 -7.21 -14.86 -6.12
N VAL A 35 -7.80 -14.68 -4.94
CA VAL A 35 -7.64 -15.61 -3.82
C VAL A 35 -8.81 -15.47 -2.85
N HIS A 36 -9.04 -16.52 -2.05
CA HIS A 36 -9.93 -16.42 -0.89
C HIS A 36 -9.22 -15.71 0.26
N TRP A 37 -9.41 -14.40 0.36
CA TRP A 37 -8.69 -13.51 1.28
C TRP A 37 -8.79 -13.85 2.76
N PRO A 38 -9.93 -14.36 3.30
CA PRO A 38 -10.04 -14.70 4.71
C PRO A 38 -8.97 -15.70 5.20
N THR A 39 -8.40 -16.51 4.32
CA THR A 39 -7.33 -17.48 4.67
C THR A 39 -6.05 -16.82 5.19
N TYR A 40 -5.79 -15.54 4.87
CA TYR A 40 -4.61 -14.81 5.34
C TYR A 40 -4.82 -14.11 6.69
N LEU A 41 -6.05 -14.12 7.23
CA LEU A 41 -6.33 -13.50 8.52
C LEU A 41 -5.83 -14.41 9.65
N ALA A 42 -5.04 -13.87 10.58
CA ALA A 42 -4.63 -14.66 11.74
C ALA A 42 -5.86 -15.09 12.56
N PRO A 43 -5.93 -16.35 13.06
CA PRO A 43 -7.09 -16.82 13.83
C PRO A 43 -7.45 -15.91 15.01
N ARG A 44 -6.45 -15.38 15.73
CA ARG A 44 -6.67 -14.45 16.84
C ARG A 44 -7.29 -13.11 16.42
N LEU A 45 -7.02 -12.63 15.20
CA LEU A 45 -7.64 -11.42 14.65
C LEU A 45 -9.08 -11.70 14.21
N ASN A 46 -9.34 -12.89 13.66
CA ASN A 46 -10.69 -13.35 13.34
C ASN A 46 -11.57 -13.39 14.61
N ASP A 47 -11.03 -13.87 15.72
CA ASP A 47 -11.77 -14.04 16.97
C ASP A 47 -11.99 -12.71 17.72
N MET A 48 -11.23 -11.65 17.40
CA MET A 48 -11.36 -10.33 18.01
C MET A 48 -12.33 -9.40 17.27
N VAL A 49 -12.56 -9.61 15.98
CA VAL A 49 -13.46 -8.77 15.18
C VAL A 49 -14.89 -9.35 15.30
N PRO A 50 -15.89 -8.55 15.72
CA PRO A 50 -17.28 -9.00 15.70
C PRO A 50 -17.69 -9.30 14.25
N GLY A 51 -17.97 -10.55 13.94
CA GLY A 51 -18.38 -10.97 12.59
C GLY A 51 -17.60 -12.15 12.04
N SER A 52 -17.59 -12.29 10.70
CA SER A 52 -16.81 -13.31 9.99
C SER A 52 -15.50 -12.75 9.46
N GLY A 53 -14.50 -13.60 9.20
CA GLY A 53 -13.23 -13.20 8.57
C GLY A 53 -13.43 -12.50 7.22
N GLN A 54 -14.50 -12.81 6.48
CA GLN A 54 -14.85 -12.11 5.25
C GLN A 54 -15.28 -10.65 5.50
N GLN A 55 -15.99 -10.36 6.59
CA GLN A 55 -16.32 -8.98 6.96
C GLN A 55 -15.08 -8.18 7.36
N ALA A 56 -14.12 -8.82 8.04
CA ALA A 56 -12.82 -8.22 8.30
C ALA A 56 -12.08 -7.90 6.99
N MET A 57 -12.12 -8.81 6.00
CA MET A 57 -11.53 -8.57 4.68
C MET A 57 -12.20 -7.44 3.89
N TYR A 58 -13.50 -7.23 4.03
CA TYR A 58 -14.16 -6.06 3.44
C TYR A 58 -13.62 -4.75 4.04
N ALA A 59 -13.44 -4.68 5.36
CA ALA A 59 -12.86 -3.51 6.00
C ALA A 59 -11.42 -3.25 5.54
N VAL A 60 -10.59 -4.29 5.47
CA VAL A 60 -9.23 -4.22 4.92
C VAL A 60 -9.26 -3.75 3.46
N GLY A 61 -10.20 -4.25 2.66
CA GLY A 61 -10.37 -3.84 1.27
C GLY A 61 -10.68 -2.35 1.11
N VAL A 62 -11.56 -1.79 1.96
CA VAL A 62 -11.83 -0.35 1.98
C VAL A 62 -10.56 0.44 2.31
N ILE A 63 -9.79 0.00 3.31
CA ILE A 63 -8.57 0.70 3.74
C ILE A 63 -7.53 0.71 2.61
N GLU A 64 -7.34 -0.40 1.92
CA GLU A 64 -6.42 -0.48 0.77
C GLU A 64 -6.85 0.44 -0.38
N VAL A 65 -8.16 0.52 -0.68
CA VAL A 65 -8.67 1.45 -1.68
C VAL A 65 -8.38 2.89 -1.28
N VAL A 66 -8.68 3.27 -0.04
CA VAL A 66 -8.40 4.62 0.48
C VAL A 66 -6.91 4.93 0.43
N ALA A 67 -6.05 3.97 0.76
CA ALA A 67 -4.60 4.13 0.70
C ALA A 67 -4.10 4.36 -0.74
N GLY A 68 -4.60 3.59 -1.71
CA GLY A 68 -4.31 3.77 -3.14
C GLY A 68 -4.73 5.15 -3.64
N LEU A 69 -5.94 5.62 -3.28
CA LEU A 69 -6.42 6.96 -3.61
C LEU A 69 -5.58 8.06 -2.94
N ALA A 70 -5.16 7.86 -1.68
CA ALA A 70 -4.31 8.80 -0.97
C ALA A 70 -2.93 8.95 -1.63
N VAL A 71 -2.33 7.84 -2.09
CA VAL A 71 -1.10 7.88 -2.89
C VAL A 71 -1.33 8.58 -4.22
N ALA A 72 -2.42 8.30 -4.91
CA ALA A 72 -2.77 8.95 -6.17
C ALA A 72 -2.86 10.48 -5.99
N ALA A 73 -3.57 10.94 -4.98
CA ALA A 73 -3.82 12.36 -4.75
C ALA A 73 -2.61 13.10 -4.17
N ARG A 74 -2.00 12.55 -3.11
CA ARG A 74 -0.91 13.19 -2.36
C ARG A 74 0.10 12.14 -1.86
N PRO A 75 1.05 11.71 -2.70
CA PRO A 75 2.05 10.69 -2.35
C PRO A 75 2.85 11.00 -1.07
N ARG A 76 3.06 12.29 -0.76
CA ARG A 76 3.74 12.72 0.48
C ARG A 76 3.07 12.23 1.77
N PHE A 77 1.75 12.06 1.75
CA PHE A 77 0.97 11.55 2.87
C PHE A 77 0.51 10.11 2.64
N GLY A 78 0.16 9.76 1.39
CA GLY A 78 -0.28 8.42 1.04
C GLY A 78 0.82 7.35 1.17
N ALA A 79 2.07 7.66 0.81
CA ALA A 79 3.17 6.70 0.88
C ALA A 79 3.51 6.25 2.32
N PRO A 80 3.66 7.15 3.31
CA PRO A 80 3.86 6.71 4.70
C PRO A 80 2.63 6.00 5.28
N LEU A 81 1.41 6.36 4.85
CA LEU A 81 0.18 5.63 5.20
C LEU A 81 0.25 4.18 4.72
N VAL A 82 0.59 3.97 3.43
CA VAL A 82 0.78 2.62 2.87
C VAL A 82 1.89 1.86 3.57
N ALA A 83 3.02 2.51 3.90
CA ALA A 83 4.12 1.87 4.60
C ALA A 83 3.70 1.38 6.00
N ALA A 84 2.96 2.20 6.76
CA ALA A 84 2.42 1.81 8.06
C ALA A 84 1.40 0.67 7.94
N TRP A 85 0.55 0.69 6.90
CA TRP A 85 -0.40 -0.37 6.63
C TRP A 85 0.28 -1.70 6.30
N LEU A 86 1.28 -1.68 5.41
CA LEU A 86 2.10 -2.84 5.08
C LEU A 86 2.82 -3.40 6.31
N ALA A 87 3.31 -2.55 7.20
CA ALA A 87 3.90 -3.02 8.46
C ALA A 87 2.90 -3.82 9.30
N GLY A 88 1.64 -3.38 9.36
CA GLY A 88 0.56 -4.13 10.01
C GLY A 88 0.28 -5.48 9.35
N ILE A 89 0.22 -5.52 8.01
CA ILE A 89 0.03 -6.77 7.24
C ILE A 89 1.19 -7.74 7.52
N ILE A 90 2.43 -7.27 7.46
CA ILE A 90 3.63 -8.09 7.74
C ILE A 90 3.55 -8.68 9.14
N VAL A 91 3.22 -7.88 10.15
CA VAL A 91 3.06 -8.37 11.53
C VAL A 91 1.98 -9.45 11.60
N ASN A 92 0.82 -9.27 10.95
CA ASN A 92 -0.21 -10.31 10.89
C ASN A 92 0.32 -11.61 10.26
N LEU A 93 1.03 -11.52 9.13
CA LEU A 93 1.56 -12.69 8.42
C LEU A 93 2.63 -13.43 9.24
N LEU A 94 3.48 -12.72 9.99
CA LEU A 94 4.49 -13.33 10.85
C LEU A 94 3.87 -14.11 12.02
N LEU A 95 2.63 -13.80 12.41
CA LEU A 95 1.89 -14.51 13.47
C LEU A 95 1.22 -15.80 12.96
N VAL A 96 1.18 -16.02 11.65
CA VAL A 96 0.54 -17.18 11.03
C VAL A 96 1.61 -18.10 10.41
N PRO A 97 1.79 -19.33 10.93
CA PRO A 97 2.76 -20.27 10.36
C PRO A 97 2.50 -20.52 8.88
N GLY A 98 3.55 -20.43 8.05
CA GLY A 98 3.49 -20.73 6.62
C GLY A 98 3.47 -19.53 5.68
N PHE A 99 3.47 -18.28 6.18
CA PHE A 99 3.44 -17.07 5.35
C PHE A 99 4.70 -16.17 5.44
N TYR A 100 5.82 -16.71 5.95
CA TYR A 100 7.06 -15.95 6.13
C TYR A 100 7.68 -15.43 4.82
N ASP A 101 7.50 -16.18 3.73
CA ASP A 101 7.94 -15.80 2.39
C ASP A 101 7.15 -14.59 1.85
N ILE A 102 5.83 -14.56 2.10
CA ILE A 102 4.97 -13.41 1.78
C ILE A 102 5.37 -12.20 2.62
N ALA A 103 5.55 -12.39 3.93
CA ALA A 103 5.98 -11.32 4.84
C ALA A 103 7.31 -10.67 4.40
N LEU A 104 8.26 -11.47 3.90
CA LEU A 104 9.53 -10.95 3.37
C LEU A 104 9.35 -10.12 2.09
N ARG A 105 8.44 -10.54 1.19
CA ARG A 105 8.13 -9.77 -0.03
C ARG A 105 7.46 -8.44 0.32
N ASP A 106 6.52 -8.47 1.25
CA ASP A 106 5.82 -7.28 1.72
C ASP A 106 6.77 -6.31 2.43
N PHE A 107 7.81 -6.82 3.11
CA PHE A 107 8.88 -5.95 3.62
C PHE A 107 9.61 -5.19 2.50
N GLY A 108 9.87 -5.84 1.36
CA GLY A 108 10.39 -5.16 0.17
C GLY A 108 9.44 -4.06 -0.34
N LEU A 109 8.14 -4.32 -0.37
CA LEU A 109 7.13 -3.31 -0.72
C LEU A 109 7.09 -2.17 0.29
N LEU A 110 7.23 -2.45 1.59
CA LEU A 110 7.31 -1.42 2.63
C LEU A 110 8.51 -0.49 2.38
N VAL A 111 9.69 -1.05 2.12
CA VAL A 111 10.89 -0.25 1.80
C VAL A 111 10.67 0.59 0.54
N ALA A 112 10.04 0.03 -0.49
CA ALA A 112 9.69 0.76 -1.71
C ALA A 112 8.67 1.90 -1.45
N ALA A 113 7.71 1.72 -0.55
CA ALA A 113 6.78 2.77 -0.13
C ALA A 113 7.50 3.89 0.63
N VAL A 114 8.48 3.56 1.48
CA VAL A 114 9.35 4.55 2.14
C VAL A 114 10.18 5.31 1.09
N ALA A 115 10.72 4.63 0.07
CA ALA A 115 11.42 5.28 -1.03
C ALA A 115 10.51 6.26 -1.79
N LEU A 116 9.27 5.87 -2.07
CA LEU A 116 8.27 6.76 -2.67
C LEU A 116 8.03 8.01 -1.81
N TRP A 117 7.90 7.84 -0.49
CA TRP A 117 7.73 8.95 0.44
C TRP A 117 8.91 9.93 0.37
N ARG A 118 10.14 9.42 0.41
CA ARG A 118 11.36 10.25 0.31
C ARG A 118 11.41 11.03 -1.01
N LEU A 119 11.10 10.39 -2.13
CA LEU A 119 11.01 11.05 -3.44
C LEU A 119 9.89 12.10 -3.49
N ALA A 120 8.75 11.81 -2.87
CA ALA A 120 7.61 12.73 -2.83
C ALA A 120 7.91 14.00 -2.03
N VAL A 121 8.64 13.87 -0.92
CA VAL A 121 9.08 15.02 -0.10
C VAL A 121 10.13 15.86 -0.83
N ALA A 122 11.04 15.21 -1.58
CA ALA A 122 12.11 15.89 -2.31
C ALA A 122 11.61 16.66 -3.56
N GLN A 123 10.47 16.28 -4.14
CA GLN A 123 9.91 17.01 -5.28
C GLN A 123 9.39 18.38 -4.86
N PRO A 124 9.80 19.48 -5.51
CA PRO A 124 9.26 20.79 -5.22
C PRO A 124 7.76 20.85 -5.53
N ASP A 125 6.97 21.46 -4.64
CA ASP A 125 5.60 21.83 -4.99
C ASP A 125 5.69 22.78 -6.19
N GLY A 126 4.96 22.51 -7.27
CA GLY A 126 4.96 23.33 -8.49
C GLY A 126 4.36 24.74 -8.31
N ARG A 127 4.40 25.32 -7.09
CA ARG A 127 3.81 26.61 -6.72
C ARG A 127 4.80 27.75 -6.54
N THR A 128 6.10 27.56 -6.69
CA THR A 128 7.07 28.67 -6.68
C THR A 128 7.69 28.88 -8.05
N ARG A 129 6.89 29.49 -8.94
CA ARG A 129 7.42 30.33 -10.02
C ARG A 129 6.81 31.73 -9.87
N THR A 130 7.45 32.56 -9.07
CA THR A 130 7.34 34.01 -9.21
C THR A 130 8.69 34.50 -9.73
N PRO A 131 8.79 34.88 -11.01
CA PRO A 131 9.93 35.64 -11.49
C PRO A 131 9.79 37.08 -10.98
N ARG A 132 10.80 37.57 -10.27
CA ARG A 132 11.15 39.00 -10.21
C ARG A 132 12.66 39.12 -10.29
#